data_AF-A8LS52-F1
#
_entry.id   AF-A8LS52-F1
#
_cell.length_a   1.000
_cell.length_b   1.000
_cell.length_c   1.000
_cell.angle_alpha   90.00
_cell.angle_beta   90.00
_cell.angle_gamma   90.00
#
_symmetry.space_group_name_H-M   'P 1'
#
loop_
_entity.id
_entity.type
_entity.pdbx_description
1 polymer ?
#
loop_
_entity_poly.entity_id
_entity_poly.type
_entity_poly.pdbx_seq_one_letter_code
_entity_poly.pdbx_strand_id
1 'polypeptide(L)'
;MNVYTPDIDKLPNRDEAATALATLRAWAQTASAAEIETLDPSVARLLPGDPSDYPSLARAYPEEFSVDAAYKDSLPDLQNGPSSLIRGAKAQIQHVGISNFRLPIRFHTRDNGDVTLETSVTGSVSLEAEKKGINMSRIMRTFYGHADETFSFEVIERTLDAYKSDLESFDARIQMRFSFPMKVESLRSGLSGYQYYDIALEVVDVNGQRRKFMHLDYVYSSTCPCSLELSEHARQFRGQLATPHSQRSVARVSVELTCGADDCLWFEDLVELCREAIPTETQVMVKREDEQAFAELNAANPIFVEDAARSFCLALQRDDRIGDFRVVASHQESLHSHDAVSVLTEGPTFASDSLDPRLFQTLFHVG
;
A
#
# COMPACT_ATOMS: atom_id res chain seq x y z
N MET A 1 -21.98 82.04 -8.41
CA MET A 1 -21.88 80.57 -8.25
C MET A 1 -20.40 80.28 -8.11
N ASN A 2 -19.89 80.28 -6.88
CA ASN A 2 -18.46 80.02 -6.63
C ASN A 2 -18.27 78.50 -6.70
N VAL A 3 -17.85 78.04 -7.87
CA VAL A 3 -17.42 76.65 -8.06
C VAL A 3 -16.08 76.53 -7.35
N TYR A 4 -16.12 76.06 -6.11
CA TYR A 4 -14.95 75.47 -5.48
C TYR A 4 -14.61 74.23 -6.31
N THR A 5 -13.58 74.32 -7.14
CA THR A 5 -12.96 73.12 -7.70
C THR A 5 -12.40 72.35 -6.50
N PRO A 6 -12.97 71.20 -6.12
CA PRO A 6 -12.32 70.36 -5.12
C PRO A 6 -10.95 70.00 -5.71
N ASP A 7 -9.89 70.05 -4.91
CA ASP A 7 -8.58 69.57 -5.34
C ASP A 7 -8.77 68.15 -5.90
N ILE A 8 -8.73 68.05 -7.23
CA ILE A 8 -8.89 66.80 -7.97
C ILE A 8 -7.62 66.02 -7.68
N ASP A 9 -7.74 65.03 -6.79
CA ASP A 9 -6.89 63.85 -6.64
C ASP A 9 -5.46 64.00 -7.20
N LYS A 10 -4.71 64.99 -6.71
CA LYS A 10 -3.27 65.00 -6.90
C LYS A 10 -2.72 63.91 -6.03
N LEU A 11 -2.43 62.76 -6.64
CA LEU A 11 -1.62 61.73 -6.03
C LEU A 11 -0.36 62.41 -5.46
N PRO A 12 -0.05 62.20 -4.18
CA PRO A 12 1.07 62.86 -3.56
C PRO A 12 2.35 62.55 -4.33
N ASN A 13 3.14 63.58 -4.59
CA ASN A 13 4.46 63.39 -5.16
C ASN A 13 5.39 62.72 -4.12
N ARG A 14 6.59 62.32 -4.55
CA ARG A 14 7.55 61.62 -3.68
C ARG A 14 7.94 62.44 -2.45
N ASP A 15 8.07 63.76 -2.57
CA ASP A 15 8.48 64.64 -1.48
C ASP A 15 7.36 64.81 -0.44
N GLU A 16 6.10 64.90 -0.91
CA GLU A 16 4.91 64.90 -0.05
C GLU A 16 4.76 63.57 0.70
N ALA A 17 4.95 62.43 0.00
CA ALA A 17 4.92 61.12 0.63
C ALA A 17 6.04 60.93 1.67
N ALA A 18 7.25 61.42 1.39
CA ALA A 18 8.37 61.40 2.35
C ALA A 18 8.07 62.27 3.59
N THR A 19 7.46 63.44 3.39
CA THR A 19 7.06 64.34 4.48
C THR A 19 5.95 63.72 5.34
N ALA A 20 4.95 63.09 4.71
CA ALA A 20 3.90 62.36 5.41
C ALA A 20 4.46 61.18 6.22
N LEU A 21 5.36 60.39 5.64
CA LEU A 21 6.03 59.28 6.32
C LEU A 21 6.86 59.75 7.53
N ALA A 22 7.62 60.84 7.38
CA ALA A 22 8.38 61.43 8.48
C ALA A 22 7.47 61.91 9.61
N THR A 23 6.34 62.53 9.25
CA THR A 23 5.32 62.99 10.21
C THR A 23 4.68 61.82 10.97
N LEU A 24 4.27 60.76 10.26
CA LEU A 24 3.68 59.57 10.87
C LEU A 24 4.67 58.83 11.77
N ARG A 25 5.94 58.70 11.37
CA ARG A 25 6.99 58.10 12.21
C ARG A 25 7.26 58.91 13.48
N ALA A 26 7.36 60.23 13.36
CA ALA A 26 7.58 61.11 14.51
C ALA A 26 6.41 61.06 15.50
N TRP A 27 5.16 61.07 14.99
CA TRP A 27 3.98 60.91 15.83
C TRP A 27 3.93 59.52 16.49
N ALA A 28 4.09 58.44 15.72
CA ALA A 28 4.04 57.06 16.22
C ALA A 28 5.09 56.78 17.31
N GLN A 29 6.26 57.43 17.27
CA GLN A 29 7.27 57.31 18.34
C GLN A 29 6.82 57.88 19.69
N THR A 30 5.84 58.77 19.70
CA THR A 30 5.34 59.44 20.91
C THR A 30 3.92 59.00 21.30
N ALA A 31 3.18 58.38 20.38
CA ALA A 31 1.85 57.88 20.60
C ALA A 31 1.86 56.58 21.43
N SER A 32 0.87 56.42 22.30
CA SER A 32 0.57 55.16 22.97
C SER A 32 0.01 54.13 21.97
N ALA A 33 0.09 52.84 22.32
CA ALA A 33 -0.48 51.77 21.48
C ALA A 33 -1.98 51.98 21.19
N ALA A 34 -2.74 52.51 22.16
CA ALA A 34 -4.16 52.83 21.99
C ALA A 34 -4.38 53.97 20.99
N GLU A 35 -3.55 55.02 21.01
CA GLU A 35 -3.63 56.11 20.03
C GLU A 35 -3.34 55.62 18.60
N ILE A 36 -2.34 54.74 18.43
CA ILE A 36 -2.01 54.11 17.14
C ILE A 36 -3.18 53.27 16.61
N GLU A 37 -3.79 52.45 17.47
CA GLU A 37 -4.94 51.61 17.12
C GLU A 37 -6.16 52.45 16.70
N THR A 38 -6.38 53.61 17.32
CA THR A 38 -7.47 54.52 16.93
C THR A 38 -7.25 55.24 15.60
N LEU A 39 -6.00 55.41 15.15
CA LEU A 39 -5.68 56.05 13.87
C LEU A 39 -5.74 55.04 12.72
N ASP A 40 -4.86 54.03 12.76
CA ASP A 40 -4.85 52.84 11.90
C ASP A 40 -3.75 51.88 12.41
N PRO A 41 -4.06 50.59 12.68
CA PRO A 41 -3.08 49.63 13.17
C PRO A 41 -1.83 49.47 12.28
N SER A 42 -1.92 49.74 10.98
CA SER A 42 -0.77 49.68 10.05
C SER A 42 0.31 50.71 10.36
N VAL A 43 -0.02 51.79 11.08
CA VAL A 43 0.97 52.80 11.53
C VAL A 43 1.98 52.19 12.50
N ALA A 44 1.61 51.13 13.24
CA ALA A 44 2.54 50.40 14.12
C ALA A 44 3.75 49.84 13.33
N ARG A 45 3.56 49.44 12.07
CA ARG A 45 4.64 48.93 11.19
C ARG A 45 5.64 50.01 10.77
N LEU A 46 5.35 51.29 11.02
CA LEU A 46 6.28 52.39 10.77
C LEU A 46 7.32 52.54 11.89
N LEU A 47 7.06 51.95 13.07
CA LEU A 47 7.99 51.93 14.19
C LEU A 47 9.06 50.86 13.94
N PRO A 48 10.35 51.19 14.11
CA PRO A 48 11.40 50.19 14.09
C PRO A 48 11.23 49.25 15.29
N GLY A 49 10.90 47.98 15.04
CA GLY A 49 10.94 46.91 16.05
C GLY A 49 9.59 46.28 16.46
N ASP A 50 8.51 46.45 15.70
CA ASP A 50 7.27 45.70 15.98
C ASP A 50 7.46 44.19 15.65
N PRO A 51 7.25 43.26 16.60
CA PRO A 51 7.47 41.82 16.40
C PRO A 51 6.55 41.14 15.36
N SER A 52 5.68 41.88 14.67
CA SER A 52 4.98 41.39 13.48
C SER A 52 5.84 41.39 12.21
N ASP A 53 7.07 41.94 12.27
CA ASP A 53 8.08 41.87 11.21
C ASP A 53 8.66 40.45 11.06
N TYR A 54 7.91 39.59 10.39
CA TYR A 54 8.49 38.37 9.81
C TYR A 54 9.62 38.80 8.86
N PRO A 55 10.88 38.39 9.09
CA PRO A 55 12.00 38.95 8.35
C PRO A 55 11.86 38.64 6.85
N SER A 56 12.32 39.57 6.01
CA SER A 56 12.43 39.32 4.57
C SER A 56 13.42 38.18 4.32
N LEU A 57 12.92 36.99 3.98
CA LEU A 57 13.73 35.83 3.63
C LEU A 57 14.28 35.96 2.20
N ALA A 58 15.49 35.43 1.97
CA ALA A 58 16.09 35.40 0.63
C ALA A 58 15.21 34.58 -0.33
N ARG A 59 14.99 35.11 -1.55
CA ARG A 59 14.21 34.43 -2.61
C ARG A 59 15.07 33.60 -3.56
N ALA A 60 16.37 33.86 -3.60
CA ALA A 60 17.31 33.12 -4.43
C ALA A 60 17.68 31.80 -3.74
N TYR A 61 17.67 30.70 -4.50
CA TYR A 61 18.25 29.44 -4.03
C TYR A 61 19.77 29.63 -3.86
N PRO A 62 20.35 29.25 -2.71
CA PRO A 62 21.77 29.48 -2.47
C PRO A 62 22.62 28.41 -3.18
N GLU A 63 22.89 28.59 -4.48
CA GLU A 63 23.62 27.63 -5.34
C GLU A 63 24.99 27.20 -4.78
N GLU A 64 25.67 28.08 -4.05
CA GLU A 64 26.99 27.82 -3.45
C GLU A 64 26.91 27.19 -2.05
N PHE A 65 25.71 27.08 -1.48
CA PHE A 65 25.55 26.48 -0.16
C PHE A 65 25.81 24.97 -0.24
N SER A 66 26.76 24.51 0.55
CA SER A 66 27.08 23.09 0.71
C SER A 66 27.01 22.74 2.19
N VAL A 67 26.55 21.52 2.47
CA VAL A 67 26.44 21.00 3.83
C VAL A 67 27.72 20.27 4.18
N ASP A 68 28.47 20.80 5.14
CA ASP A 68 29.58 20.09 5.77
C ASP A 68 29.09 19.30 7.01
N ALA A 69 30.01 18.57 7.65
CA ALA A 69 29.69 17.76 8.82
C ALA A 69 29.22 18.64 10.01
N ALA A 70 29.85 19.79 10.24
CA ALA A 70 29.51 20.67 11.36
C ALA A 70 28.11 21.27 11.21
N TYR A 71 27.74 21.71 9.99
CA TYR A 71 26.39 22.17 9.69
C TYR A 71 25.39 21.04 9.85
N LYS A 72 25.70 19.83 9.34
CA LYS A 72 24.82 18.67 9.49
C LYS A 72 24.54 18.33 10.97
N ASP A 73 25.56 18.41 11.83
CA ASP A 73 25.42 18.17 13.27
C ASP A 73 24.63 19.29 13.98
N SER A 74 24.59 20.49 13.39
CA SER A 74 23.76 21.61 13.87
C SER A 74 22.28 21.47 13.54
N LEU A 75 21.90 20.54 12.65
CA LEU A 75 20.51 20.34 12.25
C LEU A 75 19.69 19.73 13.41
N PRO A 76 18.48 20.23 13.67
CA PRO A 76 17.64 19.70 14.74
C PRO A 76 17.13 18.29 14.41
N ASP A 77 17.33 17.34 15.33
CA ASP A 77 16.82 15.98 15.24
C ASP A 77 15.78 15.71 16.35
N LEU A 78 14.54 16.10 16.08
CA LEU A 78 13.43 15.87 17.01
C LEU A 78 13.07 14.38 17.15
N GLN A 79 13.44 13.54 16.18
CA GLN A 79 13.07 12.12 16.16
C GLN A 79 13.86 11.33 17.21
N ASN A 80 15.15 11.66 17.37
CA ASN A 80 16.02 11.15 18.44
C ASN A 80 15.98 12.03 19.71
N GLY A 81 15.00 12.94 19.81
CA GLY A 81 14.81 13.76 20.99
C GLY A 81 14.39 12.95 22.23
N PRO A 82 14.47 13.56 23.43
CA PRO A 82 14.15 12.87 24.68
C PRO A 82 12.68 12.45 24.75
N SER A 83 12.38 11.45 25.58
CA SER A 83 11.02 10.92 25.77
C SER A 83 10.02 11.97 26.30
N SER A 84 10.49 13.11 26.83
CA SER A 84 9.67 14.26 27.20
C SER A 84 8.99 14.96 26.02
N LEU A 85 9.46 14.73 24.78
CA LEU A 85 8.83 15.23 23.56
C LEU A 85 7.70 14.31 23.04
N ILE A 86 7.50 13.13 23.64
CA ILE A 86 6.40 12.24 23.27
C ILE A 86 5.07 12.91 23.61
N ARG A 87 4.14 12.87 22.66
CA ARG A 87 2.76 13.32 22.85
C ARG A 87 1.86 12.10 22.98
N GLY A 88 1.10 12.03 24.07
CA GLY A 88 0.22 10.90 24.36
C GLY A 88 0.88 9.89 25.30
N ALA A 89 0.33 8.68 25.32
CA ALA A 89 0.86 7.60 26.15
C ALA A 89 2.22 7.12 25.61
N LYS A 90 3.14 6.83 26.52
CA LYS A 90 4.39 6.14 26.23
C LYS A 90 4.08 4.65 26.05
N ALA A 91 3.62 4.29 24.86
CA ALA A 91 3.24 2.94 24.50
C ALA A 91 4.18 2.40 23.41
N GLN A 92 4.49 1.11 23.47
CA GLN A 92 5.19 0.46 22.38
C GLN A 92 4.33 0.50 21.12
N ILE A 93 4.94 0.88 20.00
CA ILE A 93 4.32 0.76 18.68
C ILE A 93 4.89 -0.48 18.00
N GLN A 94 4.03 -1.43 17.64
CA GLN A 94 4.47 -2.69 17.03
C GLN A 94 4.95 -2.50 15.59
N HIS A 95 4.37 -1.55 14.85
CA HIS A 95 4.73 -1.24 13.48
C HIS A 95 4.77 0.27 13.23
N VAL A 96 5.94 0.79 12.90
CA VAL A 96 6.14 2.15 12.39
C VAL A 96 7.15 2.12 11.25
N GLY A 97 6.88 2.84 10.15
CA GLY A 97 7.70 2.74 8.95
C GLY A 97 7.15 3.47 7.74
N ILE A 98 7.61 3.06 6.55
CA ILE A 98 7.21 3.60 5.26
C ILE A 98 6.45 2.53 4.50
N SER A 99 5.32 2.92 3.91
CA SER A 99 4.52 2.05 3.04
C SER A 99 4.51 2.55 1.60
N ASN A 100 4.50 1.61 0.66
CA ASN A 100 4.26 1.82 -0.77
C ASN A 100 5.29 2.74 -1.46
N PHE A 101 6.58 2.63 -1.11
CA PHE A 101 7.64 3.11 -2.01
C PHE A 101 7.89 2.05 -3.09
N ARG A 102 8.26 2.49 -4.31
CA ARG A 102 8.30 1.60 -5.48
C ARG A 102 9.69 1.54 -6.09
N LEU A 103 10.09 0.34 -6.45
CA LEU A 103 11.39 0.03 -7.05
C LEU A 103 11.23 -1.05 -8.13
N PRO A 104 12.07 -1.02 -9.18
CA PRO A 104 12.22 -2.17 -10.07
C PRO A 104 13.00 -3.27 -9.33
N ILE A 105 12.35 -4.39 -9.03
CA ILE A 105 12.99 -5.54 -8.36
C ILE A 105 13.03 -6.72 -9.32
N ARG A 106 14.15 -7.42 -9.37
CA ARG A 106 14.33 -8.61 -10.19
C ARG A 106 13.92 -9.85 -9.41
N PHE A 107 13.08 -10.70 -9.98
CA PHE A 107 12.60 -11.96 -9.41
C PHE A 107 13.02 -13.14 -10.30
N HIS A 108 13.42 -14.24 -9.66
CA HIS A 108 13.63 -15.52 -10.34
C HIS A 108 12.30 -16.17 -10.70
N THR A 109 12.27 -16.87 -11.83
CA THR A 109 11.16 -17.75 -12.24
C THR A 109 11.59 -19.21 -12.13
N ARG A 110 10.61 -20.12 -12.00
CA ARG A 110 10.88 -21.56 -11.83
C ARG A 110 11.70 -22.16 -12.98
N ASP A 111 11.55 -21.61 -14.19
CA ASP A 111 12.27 -22.05 -15.41
C ASP A 111 13.68 -21.45 -15.55
N ASN A 112 14.30 -20.97 -14.47
CA ASN A 112 15.62 -20.30 -14.43
C ASN A 112 15.70 -19.01 -15.26
N GLY A 113 14.60 -18.28 -15.38
CA GLY A 113 14.57 -16.93 -15.93
C GLY A 113 14.55 -15.86 -14.84
N ASP A 114 14.77 -14.60 -15.23
CA ASP A 114 14.62 -13.44 -14.36
C ASP A 114 13.65 -12.43 -14.99
N VAL A 115 12.78 -11.83 -14.17
CA VAL A 115 11.89 -10.74 -14.58
C VAL A 115 12.06 -9.54 -13.65
N THR A 116 12.14 -8.34 -14.21
CA THR A 116 12.17 -7.09 -13.40
C THR A 116 10.78 -6.49 -13.36
N LEU A 117 10.22 -6.32 -12.17
CA LEU A 117 8.86 -5.85 -11.93
C LEU A 117 8.85 -4.58 -11.08
N GLU A 118 7.87 -3.70 -11.32
CA GLU A 118 7.56 -2.63 -10.36
C GLU A 118 7.02 -3.27 -9.06
N THR A 119 7.73 -3.06 -7.96
CA THR A 119 7.41 -3.65 -6.67
C THR A 119 7.13 -2.58 -5.64
N SER A 120 5.95 -2.63 -5.03
CA SER A 120 5.58 -1.82 -3.87
C SER A 120 6.18 -2.43 -2.61
N VAL A 121 7.03 -1.68 -1.91
CA VAL A 121 7.64 -2.10 -0.65
C VAL A 121 7.02 -1.37 0.54
N THR A 122 6.70 -2.11 1.59
CA THR A 122 6.35 -1.59 2.91
C THR A 122 7.35 -2.13 3.91
N GLY A 123 8.11 -1.24 4.57
CA GLY A 123 9.08 -1.60 5.59
C GLY A 123 8.67 -0.96 6.92
N SER A 124 8.66 -1.75 7.99
CA SER A 124 8.34 -1.27 9.33
C SER A 124 9.18 -1.97 10.39
N VAL A 125 9.34 -1.30 11.53
CA VAL A 125 9.98 -1.82 12.73
C VAL A 125 9.11 -1.57 13.95
N SER A 126 9.40 -2.23 15.07
CA SER A 126 8.84 -1.83 16.36
C SER A 126 9.53 -0.58 16.90
N LEU A 127 8.83 0.15 17.77
CA LEU A 127 9.34 1.33 18.45
C LEU A 127 9.02 1.21 19.93
N GLU A 128 10.08 1.26 20.74
CA GLU A 128 9.99 1.22 22.20
C GLU A 128 9.18 2.41 22.74
N ALA A 129 8.48 2.18 23.86
CA ALA A 129 7.57 3.15 24.47
C ALA A 129 8.22 4.51 24.83
N GLU A 130 9.52 4.52 25.09
CA GLU A 130 10.28 5.71 25.48
C GLU A 130 10.96 6.42 24.29
N LYS A 131 10.92 5.85 23.08
CA LYS A 131 11.50 6.47 21.89
C LYS A 131 10.48 7.35 21.17
N LYS A 132 10.88 8.56 20.78
CA LYS A 132 9.98 9.55 20.16
C LYS A 132 9.55 9.17 18.73
N GLY A 133 10.39 8.46 18.00
CA GLY A 133 10.13 8.04 16.62
C GLY A 133 11.30 7.24 16.04
N ILE A 134 11.23 6.99 14.74
CA ILE A 134 12.31 6.41 13.95
C ILE A 134 12.74 7.39 12.84
N ASN A 135 13.96 7.27 12.36
CA ASN A 135 14.39 7.97 11.16
C ASN A 135 13.85 7.23 9.92
N MET A 136 12.66 7.63 9.45
CA MET A 136 11.94 6.98 8.35
C MET A 136 12.81 6.80 7.10
N SER A 137 13.64 7.80 6.75
CA SER A 137 14.48 7.72 5.55
C SER A 137 15.47 6.55 5.58
N ARG A 138 15.84 6.05 6.77
CA ARG A 138 16.71 4.88 6.92
C ARG A 138 16.06 3.61 6.38
N ILE A 139 14.74 3.41 6.58
CA ILE A 139 14.00 2.26 5.99
C ILE A 139 14.25 2.20 4.48
N MET A 140 13.97 3.31 3.77
CA MET A 140 14.19 3.36 2.32
C MET A 140 15.66 3.18 1.96
N ARG A 141 16.58 3.94 2.57
CA ARG A 141 18.01 3.86 2.26
C ARG A 141 18.59 2.45 2.46
N THR A 142 18.23 1.79 3.56
CA THR A 142 18.71 0.45 3.89
C THR A 142 18.16 -0.58 2.90
N PHE A 143 16.92 -0.40 2.42
CA PHE A 143 16.37 -1.21 1.33
C PHE A 143 17.10 -0.97 0.01
N TYR A 144 17.32 0.30 -0.35
CA TYR A 144 18.05 0.67 -1.58
C TYR A 144 19.46 0.08 -1.63
N GLY A 145 20.12 -0.08 -0.48
CA GLY A 145 21.43 -0.75 -0.41
C GLY A 145 21.44 -2.21 -0.88
N HIS A 146 20.27 -2.84 -0.98
CA HIS A 146 20.09 -4.24 -1.41
C HIS A 146 19.23 -4.37 -2.67
N ALA A 147 18.70 -3.27 -3.21
CA ALA A 147 17.67 -3.29 -4.26
C ALA A 147 18.21 -3.70 -5.65
N ASP A 148 19.52 -3.56 -5.88
CA ASP A 148 20.16 -3.97 -7.15
C ASP A 148 20.44 -5.49 -7.21
N GLU A 149 20.31 -6.20 -6.09
CA GLU A 149 20.42 -7.65 -6.04
C GLU A 149 19.13 -8.33 -6.54
N THR A 150 19.26 -9.49 -7.19
CA THR A 150 18.07 -10.29 -7.52
C THR A 150 17.39 -10.71 -6.22
N PHE A 151 16.07 -10.60 -6.16
CA PHE A 151 15.29 -10.97 -5.00
C PHE A 151 15.56 -12.42 -4.62
N SER A 152 15.87 -12.61 -3.35
CA SER A 152 15.73 -13.86 -2.64
C SER A 152 15.25 -13.56 -1.22
N PHE A 153 14.74 -14.57 -0.52
CA PHE A 153 14.41 -14.38 0.88
C PHE A 153 15.65 -13.97 1.68
N GLU A 154 16.84 -14.51 1.38
CA GLU A 154 18.09 -14.15 2.03
C GLU A 154 18.45 -12.65 1.85
N VAL A 155 18.14 -12.05 0.70
CA VAL A 155 18.34 -10.60 0.49
C VAL A 155 17.44 -9.77 1.42
N ILE A 156 16.17 -10.16 1.54
CA ILE A 156 15.23 -9.47 2.43
C ILE A 156 15.56 -9.71 3.90
N GLU A 157 16.06 -10.89 4.24
CA GLU A 157 16.54 -11.21 5.58
C GLU A 157 17.71 -10.31 6.00
N ARG A 158 18.71 -10.14 5.13
CA ARG A 158 19.80 -9.17 5.38
C ARG A 158 19.29 -7.75 5.49
N THR A 159 18.28 -7.39 4.69
CA THR A 159 17.66 -6.05 4.75
C THR A 159 16.94 -5.83 6.10
N LEU A 160 16.26 -6.85 6.64
CA LEU A 160 15.64 -6.81 7.96
C LEU A 160 16.67 -6.70 9.08
N ASP A 161 17.78 -7.44 9.00
CA ASP A 161 18.89 -7.33 9.96
C ASP A 161 19.46 -5.91 9.95
N ALA A 162 19.63 -5.32 8.77
CA ALA A 162 20.06 -3.94 8.62
C ALA A 162 19.02 -2.93 9.16
N TYR A 163 17.72 -3.16 8.99
CA TYR A 163 16.68 -2.33 9.63
C TYR A 163 16.79 -2.35 11.15
N LYS A 164 16.91 -3.54 11.75
CA LYS A 164 17.03 -3.70 13.21
C LYS A 164 18.28 -3.01 13.76
N SER A 165 19.41 -3.12 13.05
CA SER A 165 20.66 -2.46 13.39
C SER A 165 20.57 -0.93 13.23
N ASP A 166 20.14 -0.44 12.08
CA ASP A 166 20.13 0.99 11.73
C ASP A 166 19.08 1.81 12.49
N LEU A 167 18.03 1.16 12.99
CA LEU A 167 16.94 1.80 13.73
C LEU A 167 16.90 1.41 15.21
N GLU A 168 17.83 0.57 15.66
CA GLU A 168 17.91 0.07 17.03
C GLU A 168 16.55 -0.51 17.49
N SER A 169 16.02 -1.46 16.71
CA SER A 169 14.72 -2.10 16.95
C SER A 169 14.85 -3.62 17.15
N PHE A 170 13.91 -4.18 17.90
CA PHE A 170 13.81 -5.63 18.16
C PHE A 170 13.09 -6.37 17.04
N ASP A 171 12.01 -5.77 16.53
CA ASP A 171 11.15 -6.39 15.52
C ASP A 171 11.22 -5.61 14.22
N ALA A 172 11.10 -6.33 13.10
CA ALA A 172 11.08 -5.74 11.77
C ALA A 172 10.22 -6.57 10.81
N ARG A 173 9.62 -5.89 9.84
CA ARG A 173 8.75 -6.48 8.81
C ARG A 173 8.98 -5.78 7.48
N ILE A 174 9.12 -6.58 6.44
CA ILE A 174 9.13 -6.13 5.05
C ILE A 174 8.03 -6.88 4.31
N GLN A 175 7.19 -6.13 3.59
CA GLN A 175 6.23 -6.68 2.63
C GLN A 175 6.49 -6.07 1.26
N MET A 176 6.49 -6.92 0.24
CA MET A 176 6.66 -6.53 -1.16
C MET A 176 5.50 -7.03 -1.98
N ARG A 177 4.90 -6.16 -2.79
CA ARG A 177 3.75 -6.47 -3.63
C ARG A 177 4.06 -6.18 -5.08
N PHE A 178 3.74 -7.11 -5.97
CA PHE A 178 3.99 -7.00 -7.40
C PHE A 178 2.97 -7.85 -8.17
N SER A 179 2.89 -7.62 -9.48
CA SER A 179 2.03 -8.39 -10.37
C SER A 179 2.91 -9.33 -11.21
N PHE A 180 2.85 -10.63 -10.93
CA PHE A 180 3.73 -11.64 -11.52
C PHE A 180 3.14 -12.18 -12.83
N PRO A 181 3.87 -12.14 -13.97
CA PRO A 181 3.38 -12.64 -15.24
C PRO A 181 3.66 -14.14 -15.41
N MET A 182 2.64 -14.93 -15.75
CA MET A 182 2.83 -16.29 -16.28
C MET A 182 2.15 -16.44 -17.64
N LYS A 183 2.79 -17.19 -18.53
CA LYS A 183 2.19 -17.54 -19.82
C LYS A 183 1.23 -18.72 -19.63
N VAL A 184 -0.04 -18.52 -20.00
CA VAL A 184 -1.12 -19.50 -19.86
C VAL A 184 -1.66 -19.86 -21.25
N GLU A 185 -1.82 -21.16 -21.51
CA GLU A 185 -2.43 -21.67 -22.73
C GLU A 185 -3.97 -21.63 -22.65
N SER A 186 -4.61 -21.32 -23.77
CA SER A 186 -6.05 -21.43 -23.94
C SER A 186 -6.52 -22.89 -23.86
N LEU A 187 -7.75 -23.12 -23.42
CA LEU A 187 -8.30 -24.47 -23.20
C LEU A 187 -8.31 -25.39 -24.43
N ARG A 188 -8.48 -24.87 -25.65
CA ARG A 188 -8.61 -25.68 -26.88
C ARG A 188 -7.87 -25.12 -28.09
N SER A 189 -7.81 -23.80 -28.27
CA SER A 189 -7.32 -23.22 -29.52
C SER A 189 -5.80 -23.23 -29.68
N GLY A 190 -5.05 -23.59 -28.62
CA GLY A 190 -3.59 -23.53 -28.58
C GLY A 190 -3.01 -22.10 -28.58
N LEU A 191 -3.86 -21.09 -28.37
CA LEU A 191 -3.39 -19.73 -28.11
C LEU A 191 -2.71 -19.67 -26.74
N SER A 192 -1.89 -18.65 -26.53
CA SER A 192 -1.27 -18.38 -25.23
C SER A 192 -1.14 -16.89 -24.99
N GLY A 193 -1.36 -16.48 -23.74
CA GLY A 193 -1.26 -15.10 -23.31
C GLY A 193 -0.67 -15.00 -21.90
N TYR A 194 -0.34 -13.79 -21.47
CA TYR A 194 0.16 -13.55 -20.11
C TYR A 194 -1.02 -13.29 -19.16
N GLN A 195 -1.16 -14.15 -18.17
CA GLN A 195 -1.97 -13.89 -16.97
C GLN A 195 -1.07 -13.24 -15.93
N TYR A 196 -1.61 -12.25 -15.23
CA TYR A 196 -0.92 -11.59 -14.13
C TYR A 196 -1.56 -12.01 -12.80
N TYR A 197 -0.71 -12.24 -11.81
CA TYR A 197 -1.09 -12.68 -10.48
C TYR A 197 -0.60 -11.67 -9.45
N ASP A 198 -1.49 -11.18 -8.61
CA ASP A 198 -1.12 -10.26 -7.54
C ASP A 198 -0.51 -11.05 -6.39
N ILE A 199 0.79 -10.85 -6.19
CA ILE A 199 1.59 -11.55 -5.19
C ILE A 199 2.09 -10.55 -4.16
N ALA A 200 2.03 -10.95 -2.89
CA ALA A 200 2.78 -10.29 -1.83
C ALA A 200 3.74 -11.27 -1.15
N LEU A 201 4.99 -10.85 -0.98
CA LEU A 201 5.98 -11.55 -0.18
C LEU A 201 6.20 -10.80 1.11
N GLU A 202 6.31 -11.54 2.20
CA GLU A 202 6.47 -10.94 3.51
C GLU A 202 7.51 -11.70 4.32
N VAL A 203 8.39 -10.95 4.97
CA VAL A 203 9.32 -11.49 5.96
C VAL A 203 9.12 -10.71 7.26
N VAL A 204 8.90 -11.46 8.33
CA VAL A 204 8.67 -10.94 9.68
C VAL A 204 9.75 -11.50 10.59
N ASP A 205 10.34 -10.63 11.40
CA ASP A 205 11.23 -10.98 12.51
C ASP A 205 10.64 -10.34 13.78
N VAL A 206 10.01 -11.16 14.62
CA VAL A 206 9.36 -10.73 15.86
C VAL A 206 9.86 -11.61 17.00
N ASN A 207 10.31 -11.00 18.10
CA ASN A 207 10.90 -11.71 19.25
C ASN A 207 12.04 -12.68 18.85
N GLY A 208 12.79 -12.33 17.80
CA GLY A 208 13.87 -13.17 17.26
C GLY A 208 13.41 -14.41 16.49
N GLN A 209 12.10 -14.59 16.28
CA GLN A 209 11.56 -15.61 15.41
C GLN A 209 11.30 -15.03 14.02
N ARG A 210 12.00 -15.58 13.03
CA ARG A 210 11.89 -15.19 11.63
C ARG A 210 10.94 -16.10 10.88
N ARG A 211 10.05 -15.50 10.09
CA ARG A 211 8.98 -16.19 9.34
C ARG A 211 8.80 -15.57 7.98
N LYS A 212 8.49 -16.40 6.99
CA LYS A 212 8.35 -16.04 5.58
C LYS A 212 6.94 -16.36 5.13
N PHE A 213 6.30 -15.46 4.41
CA PHE A 213 4.95 -15.64 3.89
C PHE A 213 4.87 -15.28 2.42
N MET A 214 3.98 -15.99 1.73
CA MET A 214 3.56 -15.68 0.37
C MET A 214 2.04 -15.50 0.36
N HIS A 215 1.58 -14.45 -0.31
CA HIS A 215 0.17 -14.17 -0.51
C HIS A 215 -0.12 -14.11 -2.00
N LEU A 216 -1.18 -14.76 -2.44
CA LEU A 216 -1.64 -14.81 -3.83
C LEU A 216 -3.12 -14.49 -3.88
N ASP A 217 -3.51 -13.54 -4.73
CA ASP A 217 -4.92 -13.35 -5.10
C ASP A 217 -5.19 -14.14 -6.40
N TYR A 218 -5.85 -15.29 -6.24
CA TYR A 218 -6.23 -16.17 -7.34
C TYR A 218 -7.62 -15.82 -7.85
N VAL A 219 -7.72 -15.50 -9.15
CA VAL A 219 -8.97 -15.07 -9.80
C VAL A 219 -9.56 -16.22 -10.61
N TYR A 220 -10.79 -16.60 -10.29
CA TYR A 220 -11.47 -17.74 -10.89
C TYR A 220 -12.93 -17.42 -11.19
N SER A 221 -13.58 -18.29 -11.95
CA SER A 221 -15.02 -18.26 -12.17
C SER A 221 -15.72 -19.23 -11.24
N SER A 222 -16.78 -18.78 -10.57
CA SER A 222 -17.64 -19.64 -9.77
C SER A 222 -19.05 -19.70 -10.38
N THR A 223 -19.58 -20.92 -10.47
CA THR A 223 -20.98 -21.16 -10.87
C THR A 223 -21.71 -21.75 -9.68
N CYS A 224 -22.84 -21.15 -9.29
CA CYS A 224 -23.60 -21.60 -8.14
C CYS A 224 -24.24 -22.99 -8.39
N PRO A 225 -23.94 -24.01 -7.55
CA PRO A 225 -24.53 -25.35 -7.69
C PRO A 225 -26.06 -25.32 -7.68
N CYS A 226 -26.68 -24.58 -6.76
CA CYS A 226 -28.14 -24.44 -6.69
C CYS A 226 -28.72 -23.84 -7.99
N SER A 227 -28.08 -22.81 -8.53
CA SER A 227 -28.58 -22.14 -9.73
C SER A 227 -28.45 -23.02 -10.98
N LEU A 228 -27.40 -23.85 -11.05
CA LEU A 228 -27.21 -24.83 -12.11
C LEU A 228 -28.34 -25.87 -12.09
N GLU A 229 -28.57 -26.50 -10.93
CA GLU A 229 -29.61 -27.52 -10.76
C GLU A 229 -31.02 -26.98 -11.09
N LEU A 230 -31.34 -25.77 -10.62
CA LEU A 230 -32.63 -25.13 -10.90
C LEU A 230 -32.79 -24.76 -12.39
N SER A 231 -31.69 -24.41 -13.07
CA SER A 231 -31.69 -24.14 -14.50
C SER A 231 -31.90 -25.42 -15.31
N GLU A 232 -31.23 -26.52 -14.94
CA GLU A 232 -31.44 -27.84 -15.55
C GLU A 232 -32.87 -28.34 -15.33
N HIS A 233 -33.42 -28.18 -14.13
CA HIS A 233 -34.82 -28.50 -13.87
C HIS A 233 -35.78 -27.71 -14.77
N ALA A 234 -35.55 -26.40 -14.97
CA ALA A 234 -36.37 -25.60 -15.88
C ALA A 234 -36.26 -26.09 -17.35
N ARG A 235 -35.06 -26.49 -17.80
CA ARG A 235 -34.84 -27.04 -19.14
C ARG A 235 -35.56 -28.38 -19.32
N GLN A 236 -35.40 -29.30 -18.37
CA GLN A 236 -35.92 -30.67 -18.46
C GLN A 236 -37.44 -30.76 -18.30
N PHE A 237 -38.00 -30.06 -17.30
CA PHE A 237 -39.42 -30.23 -16.93
C PHE A 237 -40.35 -29.18 -17.52
N ARG A 238 -39.79 -28.03 -17.97
CA ARG A 238 -40.59 -26.93 -18.53
C ARG A 238 -40.19 -26.56 -19.95
N GLY A 239 -39.16 -27.19 -20.53
CA GLY A 239 -38.65 -26.83 -21.85
C GLY A 239 -38.14 -25.39 -21.93
N GLN A 240 -37.79 -24.80 -20.79
CA GLN A 240 -37.44 -23.38 -20.69
C GLN A 240 -35.92 -23.25 -20.69
N LEU A 241 -35.37 -22.50 -21.64
CA LEU A 241 -33.97 -22.08 -21.56
C LEU A 241 -33.81 -21.23 -20.29
N ALA A 242 -32.91 -21.64 -19.41
CA ALA A 242 -32.52 -20.95 -18.19
C ALA A 242 -30.99 -20.84 -18.17
N THR A 243 -30.44 -19.83 -17.52
CA THR A 243 -29.00 -19.60 -17.40
C THR A 243 -28.65 -19.57 -15.93
N PRO A 244 -27.77 -20.45 -15.43
CA PRO A 244 -27.32 -20.35 -14.05
C PRO A 244 -26.49 -19.09 -13.86
N HIS A 245 -26.56 -18.51 -12.67
CA HIS A 245 -25.71 -17.37 -12.37
C HIS A 245 -24.28 -17.87 -12.10
N SER A 246 -23.34 -17.22 -12.78
CA SER A 246 -21.90 -17.41 -12.63
C SER A 246 -21.22 -16.05 -12.59
N GLN A 247 -20.08 -16.00 -11.93
CA GLN A 247 -19.39 -14.74 -11.64
C GLN A 247 -17.89 -14.93 -11.50
N ARG A 248 -17.18 -13.80 -11.52
CA ARG A 248 -15.76 -13.74 -11.14
C ARG A 248 -15.64 -13.76 -9.63
N SER A 249 -14.69 -14.52 -9.13
CA SER A 249 -14.40 -14.68 -7.71
C SER A 249 -12.91 -14.50 -7.47
N VAL A 250 -12.55 -14.16 -6.23
CA VAL A 250 -11.15 -14.02 -5.81
C VAL A 250 -10.94 -14.80 -4.53
N ALA A 251 -9.88 -15.61 -4.49
CA ALA A 251 -9.38 -16.24 -3.29
C ALA A 251 -8.01 -15.66 -2.96
N ARG A 252 -7.88 -15.00 -1.80
CA ARG A 252 -6.58 -14.64 -1.23
C ARG A 252 -6.05 -15.81 -0.42
N VAL A 253 -5.04 -16.46 -0.95
CA VAL A 253 -4.31 -17.55 -0.32
C VAL A 253 -3.06 -16.96 0.34
N SER A 254 -2.94 -17.11 1.65
CA SER A 254 -1.78 -16.67 2.44
C SER A 254 -1.14 -17.88 3.08
N VAL A 255 0.14 -18.13 2.84
CA VAL A 255 0.86 -19.32 3.32
C VAL A 255 2.12 -18.92 4.08
N GLU A 256 2.43 -19.62 5.15
CA GLU A 256 3.78 -19.66 5.72
C GLU A 256 4.65 -20.61 4.91
N LEU A 257 5.86 -20.16 4.58
CA LEU A 257 6.85 -20.96 3.89
C LEU A 257 7.74 -21.67 4.91
N THR A 258 7.77 -23.00 4.86
CA THR A 258 8.61 -23.85 5.73
C THR A 258 9.84 -24.39 5.01
N CYS A 259 9.90 -24.25 3.68
CA CYS A 259 10.99 -24.72 2.84
C CYS A 259 12.29 -23.91 2.96
N GLY A 260 13.42 -24.59 2.74
CA GLY A 260 14.72 -23.98 2.50
C GLY A 260 14.96 -23.64 1.02
N ALA A 261 16.15 -23.09 0.71
CA ALA A 261 16.50 -22.68 -0.66
C ALA A 261 16.53 -23.86 -1.66
N ASP A 262 16.92 -25.05 -1.22
CA ASP A 262 17.05 -26.25 -2.07
C ASP A 262 15.69 -26.88 -2.47
N ASP A 263 14.59 -26.48 -1.81
CA ASP A 263 13.24 -26.99 -2.03
C ASP A 263 12.20 -25.85 -2.02
N CYS A 264 12.54 -24.75 -2.68
CA CYS A 264 11.72 -23.53 -2.68
C CYS A 264 10.31 -23.77 -3.23
N LEU A 265 9.29 -23.24 -2.56
CA LEU A 265 7.94 -23.10 -3.13
C LEU A 265 7.92 -21.91 -4.08
N TRP A 266 7.83 -22.18 -5.39
CA TRP A 266 7.79 -21.13 -6.41
C TRP A 266 6.43 -20.43 -6.45
N PHE A 267 6.38 -19.21 -7.00
CA PHE A 267 5.11 -18.51 -7.23
C PHE A 267 4.19 -19.33 -8.13
N GLU A 268 4.78 -19.93 -9.15
CA GLU A 268 4.14 -20.82 -10.11
C GLU A 268 3.56 -22.07 -9.41
N ASP A 269 4.25 -22.62 -8.42
CA ASP A 269 3.76 -23.78 -7.66
C ASP A 269 2.48 -23.43 -6.89
N LEU A 270 2.44 -22.27 -6.21
CA LEU A 270 1.25 -21.84 -5.49
C LEU A 270 0.06 -21.56 -6.42
N VAL A 271 0.33 -20.99 -7.60
CA VAL A 271 -0.69 -20.80 -8.65
C VAL A 271 -1.21 -22.15 -9.15
N GLU A 272 -0.34 -23.12 -9.36
CA GLU A 272 -0.70 -24.47 -9.81
C GLU A 272 -1.52 -25.23 -8.76
N LEU A 273 -1.19 -25.11 -7.46
CA LEU A 273 -2.01 -25.63 -6.36
C LEU A 273 -3.41 -25.02 -6.37
N CYS A 274 -3.52 -23.71 -6.61
CA CYS A 274 -4.83 -23.05 -6.73
C CYS A 274 -5.62 -23.54 -7.95
N ARG A 275 -4.96 -23.77 -9.08
CA ARG A 275 -5.56 -24.29 -10.30
C ARG A 275 -6.00 -25.76 -10.17
N GLU A 276 -5.26 -26.56 -9.41
CA GLU A 276 -5.68 -27.93 -9.06
C GLU A 276 -6.94 -27.90 -8.19
N ALA A 277 -6.96 -27.03 -7.17
CA ALA A 277 -8.11 -26.88 -6.27
C ALA A 277 -9.36 -26.38 -7.00
N ILE A 278 -9.21 -25.38 -7.88
CA ILE A 278 -10.31 -24.78 -8.64
C ILE A 278 -9.83 -24.57 -10.10
N PRO A 279 -10.23 -25.43 -11.05
CA PRO A 279 -9.71 -25.39 -12.41
C PRO A 279 -10.31 -24.28 -13.28
N THR A 280 -11.30 -23.54 -12.79
CA THR A 280 -12.05 -22.51 -13.52
C THR A 280 -11.36 -21.13 -13.49
N GLU A 281 -10.04 -21.10 -13.57
CA GLU A 281 -9.26 -19.86 -13.68
C GLU A 281 -9.76 -18.98 -14.83
N THR A 282 -9.73 -17.66 -14.67
CA THR A 282 -10.06 -16.75 -15.78
C THR A 282 -9.07 -16.90 -16.94
N GLN A 283 -9.57 -16.82 -18.17
CA GLN A 283 -8.80 -17.06 -19.38
C GLN A 283 -8.24 -15.75 -19.97
N VAL A 284 -7.05 -15.80 -20.58
CA VAL A 284 -6.37 -14.64 -21.18
C VAL A 284 -6.74 -14.44 -22.65
N MET A 285 -6.33 -15.38 -23.51
CA MET A 285 -6.61 -15.36 -24.94
C MET A 285 -7.58 -16.49 -25.27
N VAL A 286 -8.68 -16.13 -25.95
CA VAL A 286 -9.75 -17.08 -26.27
C VAL A 286 -10.21 -16.93 -27.72
N LYS A 287 -10.62 -18.05 -28.32
CA LYS A 287 -11.49 -18.13 -29.49
C LYS A 287 -12.84 -18.74 -29.08
N ARG A 288 -13.76 -18.86 -30.04
CA ARG A 288 -15.10 -19.42 -29.84
C ARG A 288 -15.06 -20.83 -29.23
N GLU A 289 -14.11 -21.66 -29.65
CA GLU A 289 -13.90 -23.00 -29.10
C GLU A 289 -13.45 -22.99 -27.63
N ASP A 290 -12.71 -21.97 -27.20
CA ASP A 290 -12.28 -21.80 -25.81
C ASP A 290 -13.41 -21.25 -24.94
N GLU A 291 -14.22 -20.33 -25.46
CA GLU A 291 -15.42 -19.83 -24.77
C GLU A 291 -16.39 -20.98 -24.47
N GLN A 292 -16.60 -21.87 -25.43
CA GLN A 292 -17.40 -23.08 -25.22
C GLN A 292 -16.74 -24.00 -24.19
N ALA A 293 -15.43 -24.25 -24.31
CA ALA A 293 -14.70 -25.08 -23.36
C ALA A 293 -14.79 -24.54 -21.93
N PHE A 294 -14.73 -23.21 -21.77
CA PHE A 294 -14.83 -22.57 -20.46
C PHE A 294 -16.24 -22.68 -19.89
N ALA A 295 -17.28 -22.56 -20.72
CA ALA A 295 -18.65 -22.80 -20.29
C ALA A 295 -18.86 -24.26 -19.82
N GLU A 296 -18.32 -25.22 -20.55
CA GLU A 296 -18.33 -26.65 -20.17
C GLU A 296 -17.54 -26.91 -18.88
N LEU A 297 -16.37 -26.29 -18.73
CA LEU A 297 -15.54 -26.40 -17.52
C LEU A 297 -16.25 -25.85 -16.29
N ASN A 298 -16.92 -24.70 -16.40
CA ASN A 298 -17.71 -24.13 -15.32
C ASN A 298 -18.91 -25.01 -14.95
N ALA A 299 -19.60 -25.55 -15.94
CA ALA A 299 -20.73 -26.47 -15.71
C ALA A 299 -20.29 -27.78 -15.04
N ALA A 300 -19.05 -28.23 -15.29
CA ALA A 300 -18.48 -29.42 -14.65
C ALA A 300 -17.96 -29.16 -13.22
N ASN A 301 -17.73 -27.89 -12.84
CA ASN A 301 -17.16 -27.50 -11.55
C ASN A 301 -18.00 -26.42 -10.84
N PRO A 302 -19.32 -26.63 -10.62
CA PRO A 302 -20.11 -25.72 -9.80
C PRO A 302 -19.62 -25.78 -8.35
N ILE A 303 -19.54 -24.62 -7.67
CA ILE A 303 -18.89 -24.56 -6.35
C ILE A 303 -19.52 -23.50 -5.45
N PHE A 304 -19.76 -23.86 -4.18
CA PHE A 304 -20.09 -22.92 -3.11
C PHE A 304 -18.83 -22.25 -2.56
N VAL A 305 -18.95 -21.08 -1.93
CA VAL A 305 -17.79 -20.37 -1.36
C VAL A 305 -17.14 -21.14 -0.20
N GLU A 306 -17.91 -21.96 0.50
CA GLU A 306 -17.44 -22.88 1.53
C GLU A 306 -16.58 -24.00 0.94
N ASP A 307 -17.03 -24.58 -0.17
CA ASP A 307 -16.32 -25.67 -0.84
C ASP A 307 -15.08 -25.15 -1.56
N ALA A 308 -15.11 -23.93 -2.09
CA ALA A 308 -13.92 -23.25 -2.61
C ALA A 308 -12.81 -23.19 -1.54
N ALA A 309 -13.12 -22.69 -0.34
CA ALA A 309 -12.15 -22.62 0.75
C ALA A 309 -11.64 -24.01 1.18
N ARG A 310 -12.50 -25.03 1.19
CA ARG A 310 -12.11 -26.43 1.48
C ARG A 310 -11.22 -27.03 0.41
N SER A 311 -11.48 -26.75 -0.87
CA SER A 311 -10.66 -27.24 -1.98
C SER A 311 -9.27 -26.64 -1.93
N PHE A 312 -9.14 -25.33 -1.69
CA PHE A 312 -7.83 -24.71 -1.50
C PHE A 312 -7.11 -25.30 -0.28
N CYS A 313 -7.81 -25.46 0.86
CA CYS A 313 -7.24 -26.09 2.05
C CYS A 313 -6.66 -27.48 1.74
N LEU A 314 -7.41 -28.33 1.05
CA LEU A 314 -6.98 -29.68 0.67
C LEU A 314 -5.72 -29.66 -0.20
N ALA A 315 -5.63 -28.73 -1.17
CA ALA A 315 -4.44 -28.60 -2.02
C ALA A 315 -3.22 -28.13 -1.22
N LEU A 316 -3.38 -27.12 -0.36
CA LEU A 316 -2.29 -26.56 0.45
C LEU A 316 -1.75 -27.58 1.48
N GLN A 317 -2.62 -28.38 2.10
CA GLN A 317 -2.22 -29.41 3.07
C GLN A 317 -1.38 -30.55 2.47
N ARG A 318 -1.36 -30.70 1.14
CA ARG A 318 -0.59 -31.75 0.46
C ARG A 318 0.85 -31.35 0.18
N ASP A 319 1.19 -30.08 0.36
CA ASP A 319 2.52 -29.56 0.08
C ASP A 319 3.29 -29.31 1.38
N ASP A 320 4.29 -30.15 1.66
CA ASP A 320 5.08 -30.09 2.90
C ASP A 320 5.92 -28.79 3.04
N ARG A 321 6.04 -28.00 1.97
CA ARG A 321 6.71 -26.69 1.95
C ARG A 321 5.84 -25.57 2.53
N ILE A 322 4.57 -25.88 2.82
CA ILE A 322 3.57 -24.96 3.39
C ILE A 322 3.31 -25.30 4.86
N GLY A 323 3.44 -24.29 5.73
CA GLY A 323 3.11 -24.38 7.15
C GLY A 323 1.67 -23.95 7.43
N ASP A 324 1.49 -23.03 8.37
CA ASP A 324 0.20 -22.39 8.61
C ASP A 324 -0.28 -21.67 7.35
N PHE A 325 -1.60 -21.56 7.17
CA PHE A 325 -2.16 -20.81 6.04
C PHE A 325 -3.55 -20.25 6.32
N ARG A 326 -3.98 -19.31 5.48
CA ARG A 326 -5.33 -18.76 5.46
C ARG A 326 -5.82 -18.59 4.03
N VAL A 327 -7.06 -19.01 3.81
CA VAL A 327 -7.79 -18.80 2.56
C VAL A 327 -8.96 -17.87 2.86
N VAL A 328 -9.00 -16.73 2.17
CA VAL A 328 -10.17 -15.84 2.18
C VAL A 328 -10.78 -15.82 0.78
N ALA A 329 -11.97 -16.38 0.63
CA ALA A 329 -12.66 -16.45 -0.65
C ALA A 329 -13.83 -15.45 -0.69
N SER A 330 -14.02 -14.81 -1.84
CA SER A 330 -15.14 -13.93 -2.14
C SER A 330 -15.74 -14.29 -3.50
N HIS A 331 -17.00 -14.73 -3.49
CA HIS A 331 -17.81 -14.90 -4.68
C HIS A 331 -18.58 -13.61 -4.93
N GLN A 332 -18.26 -12.91 -6.02
CA GLN A 332 -18.90 -11.64 -6.36
C GLN A 332 -20.27 -11.90 -6.98
N GLU A 333 -21.27 -12.11 -6.13
CA GLU A 333 -22.56 -12.62 -6.54
C GLU A 333 -23.20 -11.75 -7.63
N SER A 334 -23.69 -12.39 -8.68
CA SER A 334 -24.46 -11.72 -9.74
C SER A 334 -25.97 -11.72 -9.46
N LEU A 335 -26.45 -12.60 -8.58
CA LEU A 335 -27.86 -12.67 -8.17
C LEU A 335 -28.23 -11.63 -7.11
N HIS A 336 -27.24 -11.19 -6.31
CA HIS A 336 -27.43 -10.31 -5.17
C HIS A 336 -26.53 -9.08 -5.29
N SER A 337 -26.87 -8.01 -4.56
CA SER A 337 -26.01 -6.81 -4.47
C SER A 337 -24.97 -6.90 -3.34
N HIS A 338 -24.66 -8.11 -2.88
CA HIS A 338 -23.68 -8.42 -1.83
C HIS A 338 -23.00 -9.75 -2.15
N ASP A 339 -21.76 -9.89 -1.72
CA ASP A 339 -20.92 -11.05 -2.03
C ASP A 339 -21.09 -12.18 -1.00
N ALA A 340 -20.87 -13.42 -1.43
CA ALA A 340 -20.74 -14.55 -0.52
C ALA A 340 -19.26 -14.73 -0.16
N VAL A 341 -18.93 -14.80 1.13
CA VAL A 341 -17.54 -14.81 1.60
C VAL A 341 -17.27 -15.95 2.58
N SER A 342 -16.03 -16.45 2.58
CA SER A 342 -15.56 -17.43 3.56
C SER A 342 -14.12 -17.14 4.00
N VAL A 343 -13.80 -17.53 5.23
CA VAL A 343 -12.44 -17.50 5.79
C VAL A 343 -12.17 -18.88 6.37
N LEU A 344 -11.09 -19.51 5.92
CA LEU A 344 -10.56 -20.73 6.49
C LEU A 344 -9.12 -20.46 6.93
N THR A 345 -8.77 -20.86 8.16
CA THR A 345 -7.41 -20.71 8.70
C THR A 345 -6.96 -22.04 9.26
N GLU A 346 -5.75 -22.46 8.89
CA GLU A 346 -5.06 -23.62 9.43
C GLU A 346 -3.83 -23.11 10.22
N GLY A 347 -3.73 -23.56 11.48
CA GLY A 347 -2.68 -23.13 12.41
C GLY A 347 -2.89 -21.75 13.07
N PRO A 348 -2.10 -21.41 14.09
CA PRO A 348 -2.29 -20.19 14.90
C PRO A 348 -1.92 -18.88 14.20
N THR A 349 -1.14 -18.92 13.11
CA THR A 349 -0.45 -17.74 12.58
C THR A 349 -1.35 -16.67 11.99
N PHE A 350 -2.37 -17.11 11.27
CA PHE A 350 -3.32 -16.20 10.61
C PHE A 350 -4.63 -16.07 11.39
N ALA A 351 -4.72 -16.72 12.55
CA ALA A 351 -5.92 -16.73 13.40
C ALA A 351 -6.14 -15.34 14.01
N SER A 352 -7.38 -14.87 13.97
CA SER A 352 -7.80 -13.59 14.56
C SER A 352 -9.28 -13.64 14.92
N ASP A 353 -9.62 -13.23 16.14
CA ASP A 353 -11.03 -13.11 16.57
C ASP A 353 -11.76 -11.96 15.89
N SER A 354 -11.03 -10.92 15.48
CA SER A 354 -11.55 -9.75 14.78
C SER A 354 -11.03 -9.73 13.35
N LEU A 355 -11.93 -9.53 12.38
CA LEU A 355 -11.56 -9.31 10.99
C LEU A 355 -11.49 -7.80 10.71
N ASP A 356 -10.51 -7.39 9.90
CA ASP A 356 -10.42 -6.00 9.43
C ASP A 356 -11.71 -5.64 8.65
N PRO A 357 -12.36 -4.49 8.92
CA PRO A 357 -13.60 -4.09 8.24
C PRO A 357 -13.49 -3.98 6.71
N ARG A 358 -12.28 -3.86 6.16
CA ARG A 358 -11.97 -3.81 4.73
C ARG A 358 -11.35 -5.08 4.18
N LEU A 359 -11.26 -6.16 4.97
CA LEU A 359 -10.67 -7.44 4.54
C LEU A 359 -11.26 -7.91 3.19
N PHE A 360 -12.59 -8.03 3.13
CA PHE A 360 -13.29 -8.48 1.92
C PHE A 360 -13.35 -7.42 0.82
N GLN A 361 -13.28 -6.12 1.18
CA GLN A 361 -13.31 -5.02 0.21
C GLN A 361 -12.08 -5.01 -0.71
N THR A 362 -11.04 -5.78 -0.39
CA THR A 362 -9.83 -5.90 -1.21
C THR A 362 -9.78 -7.19 -2.03
N LEU A 363 -10.84 -8.01 -2.01
CA LEU A 363 -10.95 -9.28 -2.74
C LEU A 363 -11.77 -9.11 -4.01
N PHE A 364 -11.32 -8.18 -4.84
CA PHE A 364 -11.90 -7.98 -6.15
C PHE A 364 -10.82 -7.74 -7.18
N HIS A 365 -11.05 -8.26 -8.38
CA HIS A 365 -10.15 -8.01 -9.49
C HIS A 365 -10.31 -6.56 -9.97
N VAL A 366 -9.25 -5.76 -9.84
CA VAL A 366 -9.17 -4.40 -10.38
C VAL A 366 -8.83 -4.52 -11.87
N GLY A 367 -9.85 -4.49 -12.73
CA GLY A 367 -9.71 -4.59 -14.19
C GLY A 367 -9.31 -3.28 -14.87
#